data_AF-A0AAV3H9K8-F1
#
_entry.id   AF-A0AAV3H9K8-F1
#
_cell.length_a   1.000
_cell.length_b   1.000
_cell.length_c   1.000
_cell.angle_alpha   90.00
_cell.angle_beta   90.00
_cell.angle_gamma   90.00
#
_symmetry.space_group_name_H-M   'P 1'
#
loop_
_entity.id
_entity.type
_entity.pdbx_description
1 polymer ?
#
loop_
_entity_poly.entity_id
_entity_poly.type
_entity_poly.pdbx_seq_one_letter_code
_entity_poly.pdbx_strand_id
1 'polypeptide(L)'
;ALRDAYDNDALYAFKVLFPSGKGFKFLAEVRQHTWSSGTNGVVAATFSLRLKGKPVSYVVPLAFVKNLEKTLTVNTGALLTM
;
A
#
# COMPACT_ATOMS: atom_id res chain seq x y z
N ALA A 1 4.34 -18.03 -4.64
CA ALA A 1 3.26 -17.15 -5.11
C ALA A 1 3.66 -16.34 -6.35
N LEU A 2 4.47 -15.25 -6.26
CA LEU A 2 4.87 -14.47 -7.45
C LEU A 2 5.87 -15.18 -8.37
N ARG A 3 6.68 -16.08 -7.79
CA ARG A 3 7.56 -16.98 -8.54
C ARG A 3 6.75 -17.94 -9.39
N ASP A 4 5.83 -18.68 -8.77
CA ASP A 4 4.96 -19.62 -9.48
C ASP A 4 4.07 -18.93 -10.54
N ALA A 5 3.72 -17.66 -10.32
CA ALA A 5 3.00 -16.83 -11.28
C ALA A 5 3.81 -16.52 -12.55
N TYR A 6 5.14 -16.42 -12.45
CA TYR A 6 6.03 -16.29 -13.60
C TYR A 6 6.07 -17.59 -14.39
N ASP A 7 6.21 -18.73 -13.70
CA ASP A 7 6.37 -20.03 -14.36
C ASP A 7 5.10 -20.48 -15.11
N ASN A 8 3.92 -20.03 -14.68
CA ASN A 8 2.63 -20.40 -15.27
C ASN A 8 2.07 -19.38 -16.26
N ASP A 9 2.72 -18.21 -16.44
CA ASP A 9 2.28 -17.14 -17.34
C ASP A 9 0.81 -16.67 -17.14
N ALA A 10 0.21 -17.01 -16.00
CA ALA A 10 -1.21 -16.83 -15.76
C ALA A 10 -1.56 -15.38 -15.42
N LEU A 11 -2.83 -15.02 -15.62
CA LEU A 11 -3.34 -13.70 -15.32
C LEU A 11 -3.70 -13.59 -13.83
N TYR A 12 -3.11 -12.63 -13.13
CA TYR A 12 -3.37 -12.38 -11.72
C TYR A 12 -3.95 -11.00 -11.46
N ALA A 13 -4.76 -10.89 -10.42
CA ALA A 13 -5.27 -9.62 -9.91
C ALA A 13 -4.30 -9.03 -8.87
N PHE A 14 -3.86 -7.81 -9.12
CA PHE A 14 -3.01 -7.04 -8.23
C PHE A 14 -3.79 -5.90 -7.61
N LYS A 15 -3.53 -5.66 -6.32
CA LYS A 15 -4.00 -4.49 -5.58
C LYS A 15 -2.80 -3.79 -4.97
N VAL A 16 -2.56 -2.57 -5.42
CA VAL A 16 -1.54 -1.68 -4.84
C VAL A 16 -2.24 -0.63 -4.00
N LEU A 17 -1.83 -0.48 -2.75
CA LEU A 17 -2.30 0.55 -1.83
C LEU A 17 -1.11 1.42 -1.43
N PHE A 18 -1.18 2.72 -1.71
CA PHE A 18 -0.20 3.67 -1.24
C PHE A 18 -0.52 4.10 0.19
N PRO A 19 0.48 4.52 0.99
CA PRO A 19 0.27 5.04 2.34
C PRO A 19 -0.73 6.21 2.42
N SER A 20 -0.92 6.93 1.32
CA SER A 20 -1.92 8.00 1.19
C SER A 20 -3.38 7.51 1.12
N GLY A 21 -3.63 6.20 1.15
CA GLY A 21 -4.96 5.61 1.00
C GLY A 21 -5.45 5.48 -0.45
N LYS A 22 -4.76 6.09 -1.42
CA LYS A 22 -5.03 5.90 -2.85
C LYS A 22 -4.39 4.60 -3.35
N GLY A 23 -4.97 3.99 -4.37
CA GLY A 23 -4.43 2.77 -4.94
C GLY A 23 -4.96 2.42 -6.33
N PHE A 24 -4.39 1.36 -6.89
CA PHE A 24 -4.82 0.78 -8.18
C PHE A 24 -5.09 -0.71 -8.05
N LYS A 25 -6.11 -1.17 -8.76
CA LYS A 25 -6.38 -2.58 -9.02
C LYS A 25 -6.18 -2.86 -10.50
N PHE A 26 -5.47 -3.92 -10.84
CA PHE A 26 -5.23 -4.27 -12.24
C PHE A 26 -5.00 -5.76 -12.41
N LEU A 27 -5.25 -6.26 -13.61
CA LEU A 27 -4.88 -7.60 -14.02
C LEU A 27 -3.52 -7.54 -14.71
N ALA A 28 -2.60 -8.42 -14.35
CA ALA A 28 -1.29 -8.49 -15.00
C ALA A 28 -0.72 -9.91 -14.98
N GLU A 29 0.20 -10.15 -15.89
CA GLU A 29 1.04 -11.35 -15.93
C GLU A 29 2.45 -10.99 -15.46
N VAL A 30 3.12 -11.89 -14.75
CA VAL A 30 4.52 -11.70 -14.34
C VAL A 30 5.42 -12.15 -15.48
N ARG A 31 6.32 -11.29 -15.99
CA ARG A 31 7.11 -11.56 -17.21
C ARG A 31 8.62 -11.58 -17.01
N GLN A 32 9.11 -11.17 -15.85
CA GLN A 32 10.53 -11.22 -15.55
C GLN A 32 10.72 -11.15 -14.04
N HIS A 33 11.77 -11.77 -13.54
CA HIS A 33 12.24 -11.55 -12.18
C HIS A 33 13.76 -11.43 -12.12
N THR A 34 14.25 -10.72 -11.12
CA THR A 34 15.66 -10.76 -10.69
C THR A 34 15.68 -10.75 -9.17
N TRP A 35 16.55 -11.56 -8.57
CA TRP A 35 16.74 -11.59 -7.12
C TRP A 35 18.16 -11.15 -6.79
N SER A 36 18.31 -10.44 -5.69
CA SER A 36 19.60 -10.09 -5.12
C SER A 36 19.54 -10.28 -3.61
N SER A 37 20.70 -10.60 -3.02
CA SER A 37 20.87 -10.67 -1.57
C SER A 37 21.95 -9.67 -1.18
N GLY A 38 21.62 -8.78 -0.25
CA GLY A 38 22.57 -7.84 0.33
C GLY A 38 23.40 -8.51 1.42
N THR A 39 24.62 -8.02 1.64
CA THR A 39 25.50 -8.45 2.76
C THR A 39 24.88 -8.22 4.13
N ASN A 40 23.88 -7.34 4.23
CA ASN A 40 23.09 -7.09 5.43
C ASN A 40 21.96 -8.13 5.65
N GLY A 41 21.93 -9.23 4.89
CA GLY A 41 20.92 -10.30 5.00
C GLY A 41 19.56 -9.96 4.40
N VAL A 42 19.40 -8.80 3.77
CA VAL A 42 18.15 -8.40 3.10
C VAL A 42 18.10 -9.01 1.70
N VAL A 43 17.05 -9.76 1.41
CA VAL A 43 16.77 -10.30 0.08
C VAL A 43 15.78 -9.37 -0.63
N ALA A 44 16.14 -8.92 -1.82
CA ALA A 44 15.28 -8.14 -2.69
C ALA A 44 14.95 -8.94 -3.95
N ALA A 45 13.71 -8.79 -4.42
CA ALA A 45 13.27 -9.36 -5.68
C ALA A 45 12.51 -8.31 -6.49
N THR A 46 12.89 -8.15 -7.75
CA THR A 46 12.25 -7.25 -8.70
C THR A 46 11.47 -8.09 -9.69
N PHE A 47 10.21 -7.73 -9.93
CA PHE A 47 9.33 -8.39 -10.90
C PHE A 47 8.82 -7.37 -11.92
N SER A 48 8.85 -7.74 -13.20
CA SER A 48 8.20 -6.95 -14.26
C SER A 48 6.82 -7.51 -14.55
N LEU A 49 5.81 -6.64 -14.51
CA LEU A 49 4.40 -6.98 -14.71
C LEU A 49 3.92 -6.46 -16.07
N ARG A 50 3.29 -7.32 -16.87
CA ARG A 50 2.60 -6.91 -18.11
C ARG A 50 1.11 -6.77 -17.85
N LEU A 51 0.63 -5.53 -17.91
CA LEU A 51 -0.75 -5.19 -17.62
C LEU A 51 -1.71 -5.70 -18.71
N LYS A 52 -2.88 -6.19 -18.30
CA LYS A 52 -3.98 -6.60 -19.18
C LYS A 52 -5.23 -5.79 -18.82
N GLY A 53 -5.73 -5.05 -19.81
CA GLY A 53 -6.88 -4.15 -19.62
C GLY A 53 -6.50 -2.81 -19.01
N LYS A 54 -7.51 -2.07 -18.53
CA LYS A 54 -7.32 -0.75 -17.92
C LYS A 54 -7.23 -0.88 -16.39
N PRO A 55 -6.22 -0.27 -15.73
CA PRO A 55 -6.19 -0.20 -14.27
C PRO A 55 -7.40 0.57 -13.73
N VAL A 56 -7.93 0.13 -12.59
CA VAL A 56 -9.00 0.81 -11.87
C VAL A 56 -8.43 1.46 -10.62
N SER A 57 -8.59 2.78 -10.49
CA SER A 57 -8.21 3.51 -9.28
C SER A 57 -9.23 3.26 -8.17
N TYR A 58 -8.77 3.27 -6.93
CA TYR A 58 -9.63 3.25 -5.75
C TYR A 58 -9.03 4.11 -4.63
N VAL A 59 -9.89 4.55 -3.73
CA VAL A 59 -9.49 5.30 -2.52
C VAL A 59 -10.06 4.55 -1.33
N VAL A 60 -9.19 4.21 -0.38
CA VAL A 60 -9.59 3.79 0.96
C VAL A 60 -9.62 5.06 1.80
N PRO A 61 -10.75 5.40 2.44
CA PRO A 61 -10.80 6.51 3.38
C PRO A 61 -9.69 6.34 4.41
N LEU A 62 -8.93 7.39 4.69
CA LEU A 62 -7.98 7.39 5.79
C LEU A 62 -8.78 7.20 7.08
N ALA A 63 -8.78 5.99 7.63
CA ALA A 63 -9.44 5.71 8.89
C ALA A 63 -8.53 6.25 10.01
N PHE A 64 -8.81 7.46 10.47
CA PHE A 64 -8.27 7.92 11.74
C PHE A 64 -8.85 7.03 12.83
N VAL A 65 -8.02 6.16 13.41
CA VAL A 65 -8.44 5.15 14.42
C VAL A 65 -9.00 5.82 15.69
N LYS A 66 -8.69 7.09 15.93
CA LYS A 66 -9.25 7.87 17.01
C LYS A 66 -9.32 9.34 16.58
N ASN A 67 -10.51 9.93 16.60
CA ASN A 67 -10.61 11.39 16.68
C ASN A 67 -9.95 11.79 18.00
N LEU A 68 -8.94 12.67 17.97
CA LEU A 68 -8.42 13.22 19.22
C LEU A 68 -9.57 13.87 19.98
N GLU A 69 -9.57 13.68 21.30
CA GLU A 69 -10.48 14.37 22.21
C GLU A 69 -10.46 15.87 21.87
N LYS A 70 -11.63 16.50 21.82
CA LYS A 70 -11.76 17.92 21.47
C LYS A 70 -10.85 18.72 22.42
N THR A 71 -9.90 19.48 21.89
CA THR A 71 -9.03 20.35 22.69
C THR A 71 -9.91 21.22 23.59
N LEU A 72 -9.75 21.11 24.91
CA LEU A 72 -10.42 21.98 25.86
C LEU A 72 -9.91 23.41 25.62
N THR A 73 -10.75 24.25 25.02
CA THR A 73 -10.48 25.68 24.87
C THR A 73 -10.78 26.34 26.20
N VAL A 74 -9.75 26.80 26.90
CA VAL A 74 -9.88 27.59 28.12
C VAL A 74 -9.81 29.07 27.71
N ASN A 75 -10.82 29.85 28.10
CA ASN A 75 -10.81 31.29 27.88
C ASN A 75 -9.74 31.95 28.77
N THR A 76 -9.05 32.96 28.24
CA THR A 76 -8.02 33.72 28.97
C THR A 76 -8.61 34.27 30.27
N GLY A 77 -8.04 33.86 31.42
CA GLY A 77 -8.50 34.27 32.75
C GLY A 77 -9.48 33.32 33.46
N ALA A 78 -9.87 32.20 32.84
CA ALA A 78 -10.65 31.17 33.54
C ALA A 78 -9.77 30.37 34.52
N LEU A 79 -10.33 30.04 35.69
CA LEU A 79 -9.66 29.21 36.69
C LEU A 79 -9.42 27.81 36.12
N LEU A 80 -8.16 27.38 36.08
CA LEU A 80 -7.77 26.02 35.75
C LEU A 80 -8.11 25.13 36.95
N THR A 81 -9.26 24.46 36.91
CA THR A 81 -9.57 23.41 37.88
C THR A 81 -8.98 22.10 37.37
N MET A 82 -8.03 21.54 38.13
CA MET A 82 -7.41 20.23 37.87
C MET A 82 -8.38 19.09 38.23
#